data_AF-K1T6K5-F1
#
_entry.id   AF-K1T6K5-F1
#
_cell.length_a   1.000
_cell.length_b   1.000
_cell.length_c   1.000
_cell.angle_alpha   90.00
_cell.angle_beta   90.00
_cell.angle_gamma   90.00
#
_symmetry.space_group_name_H-M   'P 1'
#
loop_
_entity.id
_entity.type
_entity.pdbx_description
1 polymer ?
#
loop_
_entity_poly.entity_id
_entity_poly.type
_entity_poly.pdbx_seq_one_letter_code
_entity_poly.pdbx_strand_id
1 'polypeptide(L)'
;DGTKGKTKLGANAILAVSIASARAAAISLDIPLYRFLGGISGNRLPVPMMNIVNGGCHALSSGLDVQEFMIMPVGAPSFKECLRWCAEVFHALAGILKERGLATSVGDEGGFAPALKSDEEAIETILEAVKKAGYEPGKDFKIAMDAASSEWKSEKGKGYYKLPKAGTEYTAEELIEHWAKL
;
A
#
# COMPACT_ATOMS: atom_id res chain seq x y z
N ASP A 1 -30.30 1.26 8.53
CA ASP A 1 -30.84 1.15 9.90
C ASP A 1 -31.47 2.45 10.44
N GLY A 2 -31.58 3.51 9.61
CA GLY A 2 -32.12 4.81 10.02
C GLY A 2 -31.09 5.77 10.64
N THR A 3 -29.82 5.36 10.80
CA THR A 3 -28.79 6.20 11.43
C THR A 3 -27.72 6.63 10.42
N LYS A 4 -27.14 7.83 10.58
CA LYS A 4 -26.08 8.34 9.69
C LYS A 4 -24.84 7.44 9.69
N GLY A 5 -24.44 6.96 10.87
CA GLY A 5 -23.25 6.15 11.09
C GLY A 5 -23.46 4.64 11.03
N LYS A 6 -24.67 4.16 10.69
CA LYS A 6 -25.03 2.73 10.77
C LYS A 6 -24.86 2.15 12.19
N THR A 7 -25.11 2.96 13.22
CA THR A 7 -24.82 2.64 14.63
C THR A 7 -25.83 1.70 15.27
N LYS A 8 -27.04 1.53 14.70
CA LYS A 8 -28.07 0.65 15.26
C LYS A 8 -27.83 -0.81 14.89
N LEU A 9 -27.48 -1.08 13.62
CA LEU A 9 -27.22 -2.45 13.16
C LEU A 9 -25.73 -2.78 13.01
N GLY A 10 -24.86 -1.77 12.95
CA GLY A 10 -23.45 -1.93 12.65
C GLY A 10 -23.17 -1.96 11.14
N ALA A 11 -22.16 -1.20 10.71
CA ALA A 11 -21.74 -1.18 9.31
C ALA A 11 -21.25 -2.55 8.83
N ASN A 12 -20.59 -3.32 9.72
CA ASN A 12 -20.13 -4.68 9.50
C ASN A 12 -21.28 -5.65 9.18
N ALA A 13 -22.37 -5.63 9.96
CA ALA A 13 -23.52 -6.50 9.71
C ALA A 13 -24.23 -6.14 8.40
N ILE A 14 -24.44 -4.84 8.15
CA ILE A 14 -25.06 -4.36 6.91
C ILE A 14 -24.21 -4.73 5.69
N LEU A 15 -22.89 -4.54 5.76
CA LEU A 15 -21.98 -4.84 4.66
C LEU A 15 -21.93 -6.34 4.36
N ALA A 16 -21.90 -7.19 5.39
CA ALA A 16 -21.90 -8.63 5.22
C ALA A 16 -23.14 -9.12 4.45
N VAL A 17 -24.35 -8.66 4.87
CA VAL A 17 -25.60 -9.01 4.19
C VAL A 17 -25.64 -8.44 2.77
N SER A 18 -25.15 -7.22 2.56
CA SER A 18 -25.06 -6.59 1.23
C SER A 18 -24.20 -7.41 0.25
N ILE A 19 -22.98 -7.79 0.65
CA ILE A 19 -22.06 -8.59 -0.17
C ILE A 19 -22.64 -9.98 -0.46
N ALA A 20 -23.23 -10.62 0.55
CA ALA A 20 -23.87 -11.93 0.39
C ALA A 20 -25.04 -11.88 -0.59
N SER A 21 -25.85 -10.81 -0.52
CA SER A 21 -27.00 -10.61 -1.41
C SER A 21 -26.57 -10.41 -2.86
N ALA A 22 -25.52 -9.60 -3.11
CA ALA A 22 -24.97 -9.40 -4.44
C ALA A 22 -24.39 -10.70 -5.04
N ARG A 23 -23.69 -11.50 -4.21
CA ARG A 23 -23.18 -12.81 -4.63
C ARG A 23 -24.30 -13.80 -4.96
N ALA A 24 -25.34 -13.87 -4.13
CA ALA A 24 -26.49 -14.74 -4.38
C ALA A 24 -27.22 -14.37 -5.67
N ALA A 25 -27.40 -13.06 -5.94
CA ALA A 25 -28.00 -12.58 -7.17
C ALA A 25 -27.17 -12.94 -8.41
N ALA A 26 -25.83 -12.75 -8.36
CA ALA A 26 -24.94 -13.15 -9.44
C ALA A 26 -25.02 -14.66 -9.74
N ILE A 27 -25.07 -15.50 -8.70
CA ILE A 27 -25.22 -16.96 -8.82
C ILE A 27 -26.57 -17.31 -9.43
N SER A 28 -27.67 -16.67 -9.02
CA SER A 28 -29.01 -16.95 -9.56
C SER A 28 -29.16 -16.62 -11.05
N LEU A 29 -28.31 -15.72 -11.56
CA LEU A 29 -28.27 -15.30 -12.96
C LEU A 29 -27.22 -16.07 -13.76
N ASP A 30 -26.50 -17.01 -13.13
CA ASP A 30 -25.38 -17.77 -13.72
C ASP A 30 -24.31 -16.88 -14.38
N ILE A 31 -23.98 -15.76 -13.71
CA ILE A 31 -22.93 -14.84 -14.17
C ILE A 31 -21.87 -14.60 -13.08
N PRO A 32 -20.61 -14.35 -13.46
CA PRO A 32 -19.58 -13.98 -12.50
C PRO A 32 -19.92 -12.67 -11.76
N LEU A 33 -19.54 -12.58 -10.47
CA LEU A 33 -19.82 -11.40 -9.63
C LEU A 33 -19.32 -10.08 -10.26
N TYR A 34 -18.15 -10.08 -10.90
CA TYR A 34 -17.61 -8.87 -11.54
C TYR A 34 -18.48 -8.40 -12.72
N ARG A 35 -19.16 -9.32 -13.41
CA ARG A 35 -20.15 -9.00 -14.46
C ARG A 35 -21.46 -8.53 -13.86
N PHE A 36 -21.89 -9.13 -12.76
CA PHE A 36 -23.07 -8.67 -12.03
C PHE A 36 -22.92 -7.22 -11.56
N LEU A 37 -21.75 -6.85 -11.03
CA LEU A 37 -21.49 -5.50 -10.53
C LEU A 37 -21.14 -4.48 -11.64
N GLY A 38 -20.28 -4.87 -12.58
CA GLY A 38 -19.74 -3.95 -13.61
C GLY A 38 -20.46 -4.00 -14.95
N GLY A 39 -21.43 -4.91 -15.12
CA GLY A 39 -22.09 -5.14 -16.39
C GLY A 39 -21.12 -5.47 -17.53
N ILE A 40 -21.41 -4.94 -18.71
CA ILE A 40 -20.56 -5.10 -19.90
C ILE A 40 -19.17 -4.45 -19.74
N SER A 41 -19.07 -3.41 -18.91
CA SER A 41 -17.84 -2.66 -18.65
C SER A 41 -16.94 -3.27 -17.58
N GLY A 42 -17.41 -4.31 -16.88
CA GLY A 42 -16.60 -5.10 -15.94
C GLY A 42 -15.60 -6.00 -16.67
N ASN A 43 -14.60 -5.42 -17.33
CA ASN A 43 -13.66 -6.16 -18.20
C ASN A 43 -12.20 -5.70 -18.10
N ARG A 44 -11.88 -4.77 -17.20
CA ARG A 44 -10.52 -4.25 -17.00
C ARG A 44 -9.96 -4.77 -15.68
N LEU A 45 -8.78 -5.39 -15.75
CA LEU A 45 -8.02 -5.78 -14.56
C LEU A 45 -7.24 -4.57 -14.04
N PRO A 46 -7.14 -4.39 -12.72
CA PRO A 46 -6.42 -3.27 -12.12
C PRO A 46 -4.89 -3.48 -12.19
N VAL A 47 -4.13 -2.39 -12.22
CA VAL A 47 -2.70 -2.44 -11.88
C VAL A 47 -2.61 -2.52 -10.36
N PRO A 48 -1.99 -3.56 -9.78
CA PRO A 48 -1.87 -3.67 -8.34
C PRO A 48 -0.88 -2.64 -7.81
N MET A 49 -1.17 -2.08 -6.64
CA MET A 49 -0.21 -1.42 -5.78
C MET A 49 0.07 -2.37 -4.62
N MET A 50 1.24 -3.02 -4.63
CA MET A 50 1.56 -4.06 -3.65
C MET A 50 2.46 -3.48 -2.57
N ASN A 51 1.97 -3.43 -1.35
CA ASN A 51 2.77 -3.05 -0.19
C ASN A 51 3.86 -4.11 0.07
N ILE A 52 5.11 -3.67 0.10
CA ILE A 52 6.27 -4.56 0.31
C ILE A 52 7.19 -4.10 1.45
N VAL A 53 7.05 -2.86 1.94
CA VAL A 53 7.77 -2.33 3.09
C VAL A 53 6.79 -1.54 3.97
N ASN A 54 6.74 -1.92 5.24
CA ASN A 54 5.90 -1.33 6.27
C ASN A 54 6.67 -0.36 7.16
N GLY A 55 6.02 0.75 7.48
CA GLY A 55 6.44 1.72 8.47
C GLY A 55 5.28 2.16 9.35
N GLY A 56 5.37 3.39 9.87
CA GLY A 56 4.34 3.98 10.73
C GLY A 56 3.88 3.04 11.85
N CYS A 57 2.57 2.96 12.05
CA CYS A 57 1.92 2.13 13.07
C CYS A 57 1.97 0.63 12.75
N HIS A 58 2.15 0.23 11.48
CA HIS A 58 2.26 -1.17 11.08
C HIS A 58 3.62 -1.78 11.44
N ALA A 59 4.64 -0.95 11.71
CA ALA A 59 5.98 -1.39 12.08
C ALA A 59 6.62 -0.47 13.13
N LEU A 60 6.30 -0.69 14.41
CA LEU A 60 6.85 0.08 15.53
C LEU A 60 8.39 -0.03 15.66
N SER A 61 8.98 -1.11 15.15
CA SER A 61 10.43 -1.34 15.17
C SER A 61 11.18 -0.72 13.98
N SER A 62 10.50 -0.18 12.97
CA SER A 62 11.15 0.47 11.82
C SER A 62 11.39 1.96 12.10
N GLY A 63 12.39 2.57 11.47
CA GLY A 63 12.62 4.02 11.50
C GLY A 63 11.75 4.82 10.52
N LEU A 64 10.82 4.16 9.82
CA LEU A 64 10.04 4.74 8.72
C LEU A 64 8.73 5.37 9.22
N ASP A 65 8.51 6.64 8.92
CA ASP A 65 7.31 7.37 9.33
C ASP A 65 6.11 7.07 8.42
N VAL A 66 6.36 6.91 7.12
CA VAL A 66 5.37 6.47 6.13
C VAL A 66 4.91 5.05 6.43
N GLN A 67 3.61 4.80 6.31
CA GLN A 67 3.01 3.53 6.73
C GLN A 67 3.25 2.42 5.71
N GLU A 68 3.12 2.71 4.42
CA GLU A 68 3.22 1.70 3.36
C GLU A 68 4.02 2.23 2.17
N PHE A 69 4.99 1.43 1.71
CA PHE A 69 5.69 1.65 0.44
C PHE A 69 5.35 0.52 -0.52
N MET A 70 4.76 0.91 -1.66
CA MET A 70 4.17 -0.01 -2.62
C MET A 70 4.91 0.02 -3.95
N ILE A 71 5.01 -1.13 -4.59
CA ILE A 71 5.43 -1.27 -5.99
C ILE A 71 4.22 -1.41 -6.91
N MET A 72 4.26 -0.73 -8.05
CA MET A 72 3.22 -0.79 -9.08
C MET A 72 3.83 -1.24 -10.42
N PRO A 73 3.54 -2.46 -10.91
CA PRO A 73 4.09 -3.01 -12.16
C PRO A 73 3.37 -2.44 -13.39
N VAL A 74 3.51 -1.14 -13.63
CA VAL A 74 2.78 -0.41 -14.69
C VAL A 74 3.15 -0.83 -16.12
N GLY A 75 4.34 -1.42 -16.32
CA GLY A 75 4.80 -1.88 -17.63
C GLY A 75 4.38 -3.32 -17.97
N ALA A 76 3.76 -4.05 -17.03
CA ALA A 76 3.40 -5.44 -17.25
C ALA A 76 2.23 -5.59 -18.25
N PRO A 77 2.27 -6.58 -19.15
CA PRO A 77 1.27 -6.71 -20.22
C PRO A 77 -0.06 -7.33 -19.77
N SER A 78 -0.13 -7.88 -18.55
CA SER A 78 -1.35 -8.46 -17.98
C SER A 78 -1.26 -8.55 -16.46
N PHE A 79 -2.39 -8.70 -15.78
CA PHE A 79 -2.41 -8.89 -14.32
C PHE A 79 -1.61 -10.11 -13.85
N LYS A 80 -1.59 -11.18 -14.64
CA LYS A 80 -0.77 -12.37 -14.35
C LYS A 80 0.71 -12.02 -14.30
N GLU A 81 1.17 -11.23 -15.27
CA GLU A 81 2.54 -10.74 -15.30
C GLU A 81 2.79 -9.72 -14.19
N CYS A 82 1.83 -8.84 -13.88
CA CYS A 82 1.92 -7.94 -12.72
C CYS A 82 2.24 -8.72 -11.43
N LEU A 83 1.46 -9.77 -11.16
CA LEU A 83 1.63 -10.60 -9.96
C LEU A 83 3.00 -11.30 -9.95
N ARG A 84 3.42 -11.87 -11.09
CA ARG A 84 4.73 -12.51 -11.22
C ARG A 84 5.87 -11.52 -10.96
N TRP A 85 5.84 -10.36 -11.62
CA TRP A 85 6.88 -9.33 -11.47
C TRP A 85 6.97 -8.86 -10.02
N CYS A 86 5.84 -8.56 -9.38
CA CYS A 86 5.82 -8.16 -7.98
C CYS A 86 6.39 -9.22 -7.05
N ALA A 87 6.09 -10.51 -7.27
CA ALA A 87 6.65 -11.60 -6.47
C ALA A 87 8.18 -11.70 -6.61
N GLU A 88 8.70 -11.54 -7.83
CA GLU A 88 10.14 -11.52 -8.09
C GLU A 88 10.82 -10.34 -7.39
N VAL A 89 10.25 -9.13 -7.46
CA VAL A 89 10.75 -7.95 -6.75
C VAL A 89 10.70 -8.14 -5.23
N PHE A 90 9.62 -8.72 -4.69
CA PHE A 90 9.49 -9.02 -3.26
C PHE A 90 10.59 -9.97 -2.77
N HIS A 91 10.89 -11.04 -3.52
CA HIS A 91 11.97 -11.97 -3.18
C HIS A 91 13.37 -11.36 -3.36
N ALA A 92 13.56 -10.50 -4.38
CA ALA A 92 14.80 -9.75 -4.54
C ALA A 92 15.05 -8.80 -3.35
N LEU A 93 14.01 -8.11 -2.89
CA LEU A 93 14.04 -7.26 -1.71
C LEU A 93 14.40 -8.06 -0.45
N ALA A 94 13.78 -9.23 -0.24
CA ALA A 94 14.11 -10.12 0.86
C ALA A 94 15.61 -10.49 0.89
N GLY A 95 16.19 -10.76 -0.29
CA GLY A 95 17.62 -11.03 -0.45
C GLY A 95 18.49 -9.84 -0.04
N ILE A 96 18.16 -8.64 -0.50
CA ILE A 96 18.90 -7.40 -0.16
C ILE A 96 18.84 -7.14 1.35
N LEU A 97 17.65 -7.24 1.96
CA LEU A 97 17.47 -7.03 3.40
C LEU A 97 18.32 -8.03 4.20
N LYS A 98 18.32 -9.30 3.80
CA LYS A 98 19.13 -10.34 4.46
C LYS A 98 20.64 -10.10 4.31
N GLU A 99 21.09 -9.69 3.11
CA GLU A 99 22.50 -9.31 2.86
C GLU A 99 22.94 -8.15 3.75
N ARG A 100 22.04 -7.22 4.06
CA ARG A 100 22.26 -6.08 4.97
C ARG A 100 22.06 -6.42 6.45
N GLY A 101 21.72 -7.67 6.79
CA GLY A 101 21.46 -8.09 8.17
C GLY A 101 20.16 -7.52 8.77
N LEU A 102 19.23 -7.07 7.93
CA LEU A 102 17.93 -6.54 8.33
C LEU A 102 16.88 -7.64 8.45
N ALA A 103 15.86 -7.39 9.27
CA ALA A 103 14.76 -8.32 9.47
C ALA A 103 13.93 -8.50 8.18
N THR A 104 13.61 -9.76 7.87
CA THR A 104 12.71 -10.16 6.77
C THR A 104 11.39 -10.74 7.30
N SER A 105 11.06 -10.46 8.56
CA SER A 105 9.71 -10.74 9.09
C SER A 105 8.68 -9.84 8.41
N VAL A 106 7.48 -10.37 8.24
CA VAL A 106 6.38 -9.67 7.57
C VAL A 106 5.40 -9.10 8.59
N GLY A 107 4.81 -7.94 8.27
CA GLY A 107 3.71 -7.34 9.03
C GLY A 107 2.34 -7.90 8.62
N ASP A 108 1.27 -7.25 9.07
CA ASP A 108 -0.12 -7.67 8.84
C ASP A 108 -0.49 -7.79 7.36
N GLU A 109 0.13 -6.97 6.51
CA GLU A 109 -0.13 -6.89 5.06
C GLU A 109 0.85 -7.72 4.22
N GLY A 110 1.76 -8.46 4.85
CA GLY A 110 2.73 -9.31 4.16
C GLY A 110 4.00 -8.59 3.68
N GLY A 111 4.06 -7.26 3.75
CA GLY A 111 5.29 -6.48 3.51
C GLY A 111 6.33 -6.64 4.64
N PHE A 112 7.60 -6.40 4.35
CA PHE A 112 8.68 -6.46 5.35
C PHE A 112 8.63 -5.27 6.30
N ALA A 113 9.11 -5.45 7.54
CA ALA A 113 9.25 -4.37 8.53
C ALA A 113 10.73 -4.16 8.96
N PRO A 114 11.65 -3.85 8.03
CA PRO A 114 13.07 -3.70 8.35
C PRO A 114 13.34 -2.41 9.14
N ALA A 115 14.43 -2.41 9.91
CA ALA A 115 14.93 -1.22 10.61
C ALA A 115 15.71 -0.29 9.67
N LEU A 116 15.06 0.18 8.62
CA LEU A 116 15.57 1.23 7.71
C LEU A 116 15.53 2.59 8.41
N LYS A 117 16.43 3.49 8.01
CA LYS A 117 16.74 4.75 8.70
C LYS A 117 15.92 5.94 8.22
N SER A 118 15.44 5.91 6.98
CA SER A 118 14.59 6.98 6.42
C SER A 118 13.71 6.47 5.28
N ASP A 119 12.70 7.28 4.94
CA ASP A 119 11.78 6.99 3.84
C ASP A 119 12.51 6.97 2.48
N GLU A 120 13.54 7.81 2.30
CA GLU A 120 14.43 7.77 1.14
C GLU A 120 15.17 6.43 1.05
N GLU A 121 15.75 5.94 2.16
CA GLU A 121 16.44 4.65 2.17
C GLU A 121 15.49 3.50 1.80
N ALA A 122 14.23 3.57 2.24
CA ALA A 122 13.21 2.61 1.85
C ALA A 122 12.93 2.63 0.35
N ILE A 123 12.73 3.82 -0.24
CA ILE A 123 12.52 3.97 -1.68
C ILE A 123 13.73 3.47 -2.46
N GLU A 124 14.94 3.89 -2.10
CA GLU A 124 16.18 3.47 -2.76
C GLU A 124 16.36 1.95 -2.72
N THR A 125 16.09 1.32 -1.57
CA THR A 125 16.19 -0.13 -1.41
C THR A 125 15.15 -0.87 -2.25
N ILE A 126 13.93 -0.34 -2.37
CA ILE A 126 12.90 -0.89 -3.26
C ILE A 126 13.33 -0.76 -4.72
N LEU A 127 13.85 0.39 -5.14
CA LEU A 127 14.34 0.62 -6.50
C LEU A 127 15.53 -0.30 -6.82
N GLU A 128 16.39 -0.59 -5.85
CA GLU A 128 17.44 -1.60 -5.97
C GLU A 128 16.85 -3.00 -6.19
N ALA A 129 15.82 -3.39 -5.43
CA ALA A 129 15.15 -4.67 -5.59
C ALA A 129 14.50 -4.82 -6.98
N VAL A 130 13.87 -3.76 -7.49
CA VAL A 130 13.31 -3.70 -8.85
C VAL A 130 14.40 -3.97 -9.89
N LYS A 131 15.55 -3.28 -9.77
CA LYS A 131 16.70 -3.49 -10.67
C LYS A 131 17.29 -4.89 -10.55
N LYS A 132 17.45 -5.41 -9.32
CA LYS A 132 17.99 -6.76 -9.03
C LYS A 132 17.09 -7.86 -9.61
N ALA A 133 15.78 -7.62 -9.67
CA ALA A 133 14.82 -8.52 -10.32
C ALA A 133 14.80 -8.40 -11.86
N GLY A 134 15.59 -7.50 -12.46
CA GLY A 134 15.73 -7.36 -13.91
C GLY A 134 14.75 -6.38 -14.56
N TYR A 135 14.11 -5.51 -13.77
CA TYR A 135 13.14 -4.52 -14.26
C TYR A 135 13.70 -3.09 -14.22
N GLU A 136 13.13 -2.21 -15.05
CA GLU A 136 13.51 -0.81 -15.17
C GLU A 136 12.60 0.11 -14.33
N PRO A 137 13.10 0.74 -13.25
CA PRO A 137 12.30 1.71 -12.50
C PRO A 137 11.85 2.89 -13.35
N GLY A 138 10.65 3.38 -13.07
CA GLY A 138 10.03 4.48 -13.83
C GLY A 138 9.34 4.03 -15.12
N LYS A 139 9.72 2.89 -15.70
CA LYS A 139 9.11 2.32 -16.90
C LYS A 139 8.29 1.06 -16.59
N ASP A 140 8.93 0.05 -16.03
CA ASP A 140 8.30 -1.22 -15.68
C ASP A 140 7.57 -1.11 -14.34
N PHE A 141 8.16 -0.38 -13.40
CA PHE A 141 7.63 -0.14 -12.07
C PHE A 141 7.52 1.34 -11.71
N LYS A 142 6.45 1.70 -11.01
CA LYS A 142 6.31 2.96 -10.26
C LYS A 142 6.23 2.64 -8.77
N ILE A 143 6.49 3.64 -7.95
CA ILE A 143 6.31 3.58 -6.49
C ILE A 143 5.02 4.32 -6.13
N ALA A 144 4.30 3.79 -5.16
CA ALA A 144 3.21 4.46 -4.47
C ALA A 144 3.48 4.42 -2.96
N MET A 145 2.90 5.37 -2.22
CA MET A 145 3.08 5.50 -0.78
C MET A 145 1.72 5.76 -0.12
N ASP A 146 1.49 5.12 1.03
CA ASP A 146 0.50 5.57 2.00
C ASP A 146 1.22 6.14 3.23
N ALA A 147 1.24 7.46 3.33
CA ALA A 147 1.83 8.15 4.46
C ALA A 147 1.00 8.02 5.74
N ALA A 148 -0.31 7.77 5.64
CA ALA A 148 -1.25 7.82 6.75
C ALA A 148 -1.06 9.07 7.65
N SER A 149 -0.78 10.24 7.04
CA SER A 149 -0.27 11.44 7.73
C SER A 149 -1.20 12.06 8.79
N SER A 150 -2.42 11.55 8.94
CA SER A 150 -3.28 11.86 10.08
C SER A 150 -2.67 11.39 11.41
N GLU A 151 -1.87 10.32 11.39
CA GLU A 151 -1.11 9.81 12.53
C GLU A 151 0.04 10.75 12.94
N TRP A 152 0.43 11.68 12.05
CA TRP A 152 1.47 12.68 12.32
C TRP A 152 0.90 14.01 12.84
N LYS A 153 -0.38 14.06 13.20
CA LYS A 153 -1.03 15.30 13.63
C LYS A 153 -0.26 15.94 14.80
N SER A 154 0.21 17.17 14.59
CA SER A 154 0.89 17.94 15.63
C SER A 154 -0.10 18.53 16.64
N GLU A 155 0.38 18.76 17.86
CA GLU A 155 -0.32 19.53 18.90
C GLU A 155 -0.64 20.97 18.46
N LYS A 156 0.12 21.51 17.50
CA LYS A 156 -0.11 22.83 16.89
C LYS A 156 -1.41 22.92 16.08
N GLY A 157 -2.05 21.79 15.80
CA GLY A 157 -3.35 21.74 15.13
C GLY A 157 -3.25 21.53 13.62
N LYS A 158 -4.35 21.85 12.92
CA LYS A 158 -4.51 21.56 11.49
C LYS A 158 -3.44 22.31 10.66
N GLY A 159 -2.79 21.60 9.76
CA GLY A 159 -1.73 22.15 8.89
C GLY A 159 -0.31 22.01 9.45
N TYR A 160 -0.16 21.37 10.61
CA TYR A 160 1.15 21.06 11.21
C TYR A 160 1.26 19.55 11.45
N TYR A 161 2.39 18.98 11.03
CA TYR A 161 2.68 17.56 11.10
C TYR A 161 4.00 17.35 11.85
N LYS A 162 4.04 16.35 12.72
CA LYS A 162 5.24 15.91 13.42
C LYS A 162 5.47 14.44 13.10
N LEU A 163 6.53 14.15 12.38
CA LEU A 163 6.94 12.79 12.06
C LEU A 163 7.44 12.13 13.36
N PRO A 164 6.76 11.10 13.88
CA PRO A 164 7.06 10.55 15.20
C PRO A 164 8.45 9.91 15.31
N LYS A 165 8.99 9.34 14.23
CA LYS A 165 10.29 8.63 14.23
C LYS A 165 11.43 9.56 13.83
N ALA A 166 11.29 10.32 12.76
CA ALA A 166 12.28 11.33 12.36
C ALA A 166 12.37 12.51 13.35
N GLY A 167 11.29 12.80 14.08
CA GLY A 167 11.19 13.93 15.00
C GLY A 167 11.06 15.29 14.30
N THR A 168 11.08 15.31 12.97
CA THR A 168 10.92 16.52 12.14
C THR A 168 9.48 17.03 12.19
N GLU A 169 9.34 18.35 12.21
CA GLU A 169 8.05 19.01 12.07
C GLU A 169 7.95 19.70 10.71
N TYR A 170 6.77 19.65 10.11
CA TYR A 170 6.44 20.30 8.85
C TYR A 170 5.15 21.11 8.98
N THR A 171 5.09 22.25 8.31
CA THR A 171 3.81 22.81 7.84
C THR A 171 3.25 21.99 6.67
N ALA A 172 2.00 22.21 6.30
CA ALA A 172 1.42 21.57 5.12
C ALA A 172 2.20 21.90 3.85
N GLU A 173 2.64 23.16 3.69
CA GLU A 173 3.44 23.60 2.55
C GLU A 173 4.81 22.93 2.51
N GLU A 174 5.49 22.84 3.66
CA GLU A 174 6.80 22.17 3.75
C GLU A 174 6.69 20.66 3.48
N LEU A 175 5.62 20.01 3.95
CA LEU A 175 5.40 18.58 3.70
C LEU A 175 5.13 18.30 2.22
N ILE A 176 4.36 19.17 1.55
CA ILE A 176 4.15 19.09 0.09
C ILE A 176 5.48 19.25 -0.64
N GLU A 177 6.31 20.22 -0.25
CA GLU A 177 7.62 20.43 -0.87
C GLU A 177 8.57 19.26 -0.62
N HIS A 178 8.53 18.67 0.58
CA HIS A 178 9.29 17.47 0.90
C HIS A 178 8.93 16.30 -0.03
N TRP A 179 7.64 16.00 -0.19
CA TRP A 179 7.21 14.93 -1.10
C TRP A 179 7.46 15.23 -2.58
N ALA A 180 7.46 16.50 -2.98
CA ALA A 180 7.78 16.87 -4.36
C ALA A 180 9.27 16.66 -4.70
N LYS A 181 10.15 16.62 -3.69
CA LYS A 181 11.59 16.37 -3.84
C LYS A 181 11.95 14.88 -3.81
N LEU A 182 11.12 14.07 -3.15
CA LEU A 182 11.28 12.63 -2.97
C LEU A 182 11.04 11.85 -4.27
#